data_AF-A0A4Q3FWL9-F1
#
_entry.id   AF-A0A4Q3FWL9-F1
#
_cell.length_a   1.000
_cell.length_b   1.000
_cell.length_c   1.000
_cell.angle_alpha   90.00
_cell.angle_beta   90.00
_cell.angle_gamma   90.00
#
_symmetry.space_group_name_H-M   'P 1'
#
loop_
_entity.id
_entity.type
_entity.pdbx_description
1 polymer ?
#
loop_
_entity_poly.entity_id
_entity_poly.type
_entity_poly.pdbx_seq_one_letter_code
_entity_poly.pdbx_strand_id
1 'polypeptide(L)'
;TNTVHMPAGQFKAPTLSLSGEKSVEFFVGIYAQKLFLATAGVSFDVGLTYPAIGDIYVKRAMVKAASHVYLLADSTKIGRVSFSALGGVELVHTLITDDGITDEDRTEFERRGVEVIIAR
;
A
#
# COMPACT_ATOMS: atom_id res chain seq x y z
N THR A 1 14.11 -14.50 -18.07
CA THR A 1 15.23 -13.86 -17.34
C THR A 1 14.71 -13.38 -16.01
N ASN A 2 15.44 -13.63 -14.92
CA ASN A 2 15.06 -13.15 -13.58
C ASN A 2 15.84 -11.87 -13.28
N THR A 3 15.43 -10.77 -13.89
CA THR A 3 16.05 -9.45 -13.70
C THR A 3 15.35 -8.71 -12.57
N VAL A 4 16.13 -8.05 -11.71
CA VAL A 4 15.62 -7.17 -10.65
C VAL A 4 15.99 -5.74 -11.00
N HIS A 5 14.99 -4.85 -11.01
CA HIS A 5 15.18 -3.42 -11.12
C HIS A 5 14.86 -2.77 -9.77
N MET A 6 15.69 -1.84 -9.32
CA MET A 6 15.48 -1.12 -8.07
C MET A 6 15.40 0.39 -8.32
N PRO A 7 14.47 1.13 -7.69
CA PRO A 7 14.43 2.58 -7.78
C PRO A 7 15.66 3.21 -7.14
N ALA A 8 16.15 4.33 -7.69
CA ALA A 8 17.13 5.17 -7.01
C ALA A 8 16.48 5.93 -5.84
N GLY A 9 17.24 6.73 -5.10
CA GLY A 9 16.71 7.66 -4.08
C GLY A 9 17.37 7.50 -2.71
N GLN A 10 16.61 7.84 -1.67
CA GLN A 10 17.04 7.79 -0.28
C GLN A 10 16.73 6.42 0.32
N PHE A 11 17.76 5.74 0.81
CA PHE A 11 17.61 4.47 1.51
C PHE A 11 17.22 4.71 2.99
N LYS A 12 16.12 4.07 3.42
CA LYS A 12 15.61 4.10 4.80
C LYS A 12 15.89 2.76 5.47
N ALA A 13 16.99 2.68 6.20
CA ALA A 13 17.44 1.44 6.83
C ALA A 13 16.40 0.75 7.74
N PRO A 14 15.63 1.47 8.60
CA PRO A 14 14.67 0.81 9.50
C PRO A 14 13.54 0.05 8.79
N THR A 15 13.22 0.42 7.55
CA THR A 15 12.13 -0.19 6.77
C THR A 15 12.62 -0.84 5.48
N LEU A 16 13.94 -0.91 5.28
CA LEU A 16 14.59 -1.45 4.08
C LEU A 16 13.95 -0.94 2.78
N SER A 17 13.64 0.36 2.74
CA SER A 17 12.89 0.97 1.64
C SER A 17 13.66 2.09 0.96
N LEU A 18 13.29 2.38 -0.28
CA LEU A 18 13.82 3.46 -1.10
C LEU A 18 12.73 4.51 -1.30
N SER A 19 13.08 5.77 -1.10
CA SER A 19 12.12 6.87 -1.09
C SER A 19 12.70 8.16 -1.68
N GLY A 20 11.86 9.19 -1.76
CA GLY A 20 12.24 10.50 -2.29
C GLY A 20 11.94 10.64 -3.78
N GLU A 21 12.11 11.86 -4.29
CA GLU A 21 11.68 12.27 -5.62
C GLU A 21 12.26 11.41 -6.74
N LYS A 22 13.54 11.03 -6.65
CA LYS A 22 14.19 10.15 -7.63
C LYS A 22 13.64 8.73 -7.65
N SER A 23 13.05 8.25 -6.56
CA SER A 23 12.31 6.98 -6.58
C SER A 23 10.98 7.11 -7.32
N VAL A 24 10.36 8.29 -7.33
CA VAL A 24 9.07 8.53 -8.01
C VAL A 24 9.25 8.41 -9.52
N GLU A 25 10.28 9.05 -10.07
CA GLU A 25 10.61 9.04 -11.51
C GLU A 25 10.80 7.61 -12.05
N PHE A 26 11.36 6.70 -11.25
CA PHE A 26 11.57 5.30 -11.63
C PHE A 26 10.28 4.60 -12.08
N PHE A 27 9.14 4.91 -11.48
CA PHE A 27 7.87 4.25 -11.80
C PHE A 27 7.18 4.84 -13.04
N VAL A 28 7.70 5.92 -13.63
CA VAL A 28 7.15 6.51 -14.86
C VAL A 28 7.45 5.60 -16.05
N GLY A 29 6.39 5.19 -16.77
CA GLY A 29 6.51 4.27 -17.90
C GLY A 29 6.70 2.80 -17.51
N ILE A 30 6.68 2.48 -16.21
CA ILE A 30 6.58 1.10 -15.72
C ILE A 30 5.11 0.67 -15.75
N TYR A 31 4.88 -0.54 -16.23
CA TYR A 31 3.58 -1.21 -16.21
C TYR A 31 3.70 -2.51 -15.44
N ALA A 32 3.53 -2.42 -14.12
CA ALA A 32 3.57 -3.58 -13.24
C ALA A 32 2.22 -4.30 -13.26
N GLN A 33 2.22 -5.63 -13.40
CA GLN A 33 0.98 -6.40 -13.33
C GLN A 33 0.44 -6.45 -11.89
N LYS A 34 1.34 -6.54 -10.90
CA LYS A 34 0.99 -6.66 -9.49
C LYS A 34 1.86 -5.74 -8.65
N LEU A 35 1.23 -5.01 -7.74
CA LEU A 35 1.87 -4.28 -6.67
C LEU A 35 1.49 -4.92 -5.33
N PHE A 36 2.49 -5.23 -4.50
CA PHE A 36 2.29 -5.56 -3.09
C PHE A 36 2.70 -4.34 -2.26
N LEU A 37 1.72 -3.73 -1.61
CA LEU A 37 1.89 -2.47 -0.89
C LEU A 37 1.65 -2.70 0.60
N ALA A 38 2.63 -2.34 1.44
CA ALA A 38 2.44 -2.27 2.90
C ALA A 38 1.95 -0.88 3.33
N THR A 39 1.27 -0.80 4.47
CA THR A 39 0.75 0.44 5.09
C THR A 39 1.05 0.51 6.60
N ALA A 40 1.07 1.72 7.17
CA ALA A 40 1.23 1.89 8.62
C ALA A 40 -0.12 1.89 9.36
N GLY A 41 -1.20 2.25 8.66
CA GLY A 41 -2.56 2.22 9.18
C GLY A 41 -3.58 2.35 8.06
N VAL A 42 -4.76 1.80 8.28
CA VAL A 42 -5.91 1.92 7.39
C VAL A 42 -7.09 2.49 8.17
N SER A 43 -7.65 3.57 7.67
CA SER A 43 -8.90 4.14 8.15
C SER A 43 -9.87 4.23 6.99
N PHE A 44 -11.14 3.88 7.20
CA PHE A 44 -12.17 4.01 6.16
C PHE A 44 -12.55 5.47 5.86
N ASP A 45 -12.21 6.40 6.76
CA ASP A 45 -12.43 7.84 6.61
C ASP A 45 -11.21 8.54 6.01
N VAL A 46 -10.01 8.18 6.47
CA VAL A 46 -8.75 8.86 6.10
C VAL A 46 -8.02 8.15 4.95
N GLY A 47 -8.21 6.83 4.82
CA GLY A 47 -7.57 5.98 3.83
C GLY A 47 -6.29 5.29 4.33
N LEU A 48 -5.39 4.99 3.40
CA LEU A 48 -4.09 4.38 3.68
C LEU A 48 -3.11 5.44 4.20
N THR A 49 -2.50 5.21 5.36
CA THR A 49 -1.67 6.20 6.04
C THR A 49 -0.25 5.72 6.35
N TYR A 50 0.68 6.68 6.40
CA TYR A 50 2.13 6.48 6.47
C TYR A 50 2.80 7.51 7.41
N PRO A 51 3.97 7.16 7.99
CA PRO A 51 4.64 8.01 8.97
C PRO A 51 5.31 9.26 8.37
N ALA A 52 5.58 9.29 7.05
CA ALA A 52 6.27 10.41 6.42
C ALA A 52 5.69 10.79 5.06
N ILE A 53 5.64 12.10 4.78
CA ILE A 53 5.17 12.66 3.50
C ILE A 53 5.95 12.08 2.30
N GLY A 54 7.26 11.83 2.48
CA GLY A 54 8.11 11.25 1.44
C GLY A 54 7.66 9.86 0.98
N ASP A 55 6.93 9.09 1.82
CA ASP A 55 6.39 7.79 1.44
C ASP A 55 5.20 7.94 0.47
N ILE A 56 4.44 9.02 0.58
CA ILE A 56 3.20 9.23 -0.18
C ILE A 56 3.46 9.34 -1.68
N TYR A 57 4.47 10.11 -2.09
CA TYR A 57 4.73 10.36 -3.50
C TYR A 57 5.16 9.09 -4.24
N VAL A 58 6.07 8.32 -3.65
CA VAL A 58 6.57 7.09 -4.25
C VAL A 58 5.45 6.04 -4.33
N LYS A 59 4.70 5.85 -3.25
CA LYS A 59 3.58 4.90 -3.24
C LYS A 59 2.47 5.28 -4.20
N ARG A 60 2.19 6.57 -4.38
CA ARG A 60 1.24 7.05 -5.39
C ARG A 60 1.71 6.71 -6.80
N ALA A 61 3.00 6.85 -7.10
CA ALA A 61 3.55 6.45 -8.39
C ALA A 61 3.50 4.92 -8.59
N MET A 62 3.79 4.13 -7.55
CA MET A 62 3.64 2.67 -7.58
C MET A 62 2.20 2.25 -7.90
N VAL A 63 1.21 2.84 -7.21
CA VAL A 63 -0.22 2.54 -7.43
C VAL A 63 -0.62 2.89 -8.87
N LYS A 64 -0.18 4.03 -9.41
CA LYS A 64 -0.46 4.42 -10.80
C LYS A 64 0.18 3.49 -11.84
N ALA A 65 1.35 2.92 -11.54
CA ALA A 65 2.07 2.03 -12.44
C ALA A 65 1.53 0.59 -12.43
N ALA A 66 0.65 0.25 -11.48
CA ALA A 66 0.20 -1.12 -11.24
C ALA A 66 -1.19 -1.38 -11.82
N SER A 67 -1.36 -2.54 -12.46
CA SER A 67 -2.68 -3.02 -12.91
C SER A 67 -3.53 -3.57 -11.77
N HIS A 68 -2.90 -4.20 -10.77
CA HIS A 68 -3.58 -4.74 -9.59
C HIS A 68 -2.78 -4.41 -8.33
N VAL A 69 -3.46 -3.88 -7.32
CA VAL A 69 -2.86 -3.44 -6.05
C VAL A 69 -3.32 -4.35 -4.93
N TYR A 70 -2.39 -5.11 -4.37
CA TYR A 70 -2.55 -5.89 -3.17
C TYR A 70 -2.05 -5.09 -1.97
N LEU A 71 -2.93 -4.82 -1.00
CA LEU A 71 -2.54 -4.26 0.29
C LEU A 71 -2.18 -5.39 1.24
N LEU A 72 -1.01 -5.33 1.83
CA LEU A 72 -0.57 -6.21 2.90
C LEU A 72 -0.70 -5.45 4.22
N ALA A 73 -1.68 -5.84 5.03
CA ALA A 73 -1.94 -5.23 6.32
C ALA A 73 -2.53 -6.27 7.27
N ASP A 74 -1.84 -6.52 8.38
CA ASP A 74 -2.42 -7.27 9.49
C ASP A 74 -3.61 -6.51 10.09
N SER A 75 -4.50 -7.24 10.77
CA SER A 75 -5.71 -6.68 11.37
C SER A 75 -5.43 -5.55 12.37
N THR A 76 -4.25 -5.53 12.99
CA THR A 76 -3.87 -4.47 13.95
C THR A 76 -3.69 -3.09 13.28
N LYS A 77 -3.56 -3.05 11.94
CA LYS A 77 -3.47 -1.81 11.16
C LYS A 77 -4.83 -1.19 10.83
N ILE A 78 -5.92 -1.94 10.95
CA ILE A 78 -7.27 -1.45 10.62
C ILE A 78 -7.79 -0.54 11.75
N GLY A 79 -8.48 0.54 11.37
CA GLY A 79 -8.90 1.60 12.29
C GLY A 79 -7.76 2.49 12.80
N ARG A 80 -6.55 2.39 12.21
CA ARG A 80 -5.37 3.18 12.61
C ARG A 80 -5.06 4.28 11.62
N VAL A 81 -4.60 5.41 12.16
CA VAL A 81 -4.19 6.60 11.38
C VAL A 81 -2.75 6.93 11.71
N SER A 82 -1.94 7.14 10.67
CA SER A 82 -0.59 7.67 10.74
C SER A 82 -0.53 9.10 10.19
N PHE A 83 0.66 9.71 10.19
CA PHE A 83 0.85 11.14 9.98
C PHE A 83 0.36 11.66 8.61
N SER A 84 0.51 10.87 7.55
CA SER A 84 0.23 11.29 6.17
C SER A 84 -0.66 10.29 5.43
N ALA A 85 -1.59 10.78 4.61
CA ALA A 85 -2.54 9.96 3.87
C ALA A 85 -2.16 9.83 2.39
N LEU A 86 -2.29 8.62 1.84
CA LEU A 86 -2.10 8.33 0.42
C LEU A 86 -3.39 8.52 -0.37
N GLY A 87 -4.50 8.04 0.19
CA GLY A 87 -5.84 8.08 -0.39
C GLY A 87 -6.70 6.95 0.14
N GLY A 88 -7.96 6.91 -0.28
CA GLY A 88 -8.95 5.94 0.16
C GLY A 88 -8.55 4.48 -0.10
N VAL A 89 -9.24 3.56 0.58
CA VAL A 89 -9.00 2.12 0.46
C VAL A 89 -9.35 1.59 -0.93
N GLU A 90 -10.14 2.33 -1.70
CA GLU A 90 -10.53 2.06 -3.09
C GLU A 90 -9.34 2.12 -4.07
N LEU A 91 -8.18 2.61 -3.63
CA LEU A 91 -6.92 2.48 -4.37
C LEU A 91 -6.41 1.03 -4.42
N VAL A 92 -6.94 0.16 -3.57
CA VAL A 92 -6.56 -1.24 -3.41
C VAL A 92 -7.61 -2.11 -4.09
N HIS A 93 -7.14 -3.18 -4.74
CA HIS A 93 -8.02 -4.17 -5.35
C HIS A 93 -8.24 -5.36 -4.41
N THR A 94 -7.19 -5.79 -3.71
CA THR A 94 -7.25 -6.91 -2.77
C THR A 94 -6.52 -6.56 -1.47
N LEU A 95 -7.16 -6.75 -0.33
CA LEU A 95 -6.53 -6.78 0.99
C LEU A 95 -6.10 -8.21 1.32
N ILE A 96 -4.85 -8.39 1.74
CA ILE A 96 -4.34 -9.61 2.36
C ILE A 96 -4.06 -9.30 3.83
N THR A 97 -4.77 -9.97 4.73
CA THR A 97 -4.74 -9.77 6.18
C THR A 97 -4.64 -11.11 6.92
N ASP A 98 -4.32 -11.07 8.21
CA ASP A 98 -4.43 -12.21 9.12
C ASP A 98 -5.89 -12.49 9.54
N ASP A 99 -6.09 -13.57 10.29
CA ASP A 99 -7.40 -14.05 10.78
C ASP A 99 -7.96 -13.23 11.96
N GLY A 100 -7.25 -12.19 12.39
CA GLY A 100 -7.70 -11.24 13.42
C GLY A 100 -8.65 -10.16 12.91
N ILE A 101 -8.92 -10.09 11.61
CA ILE A 101 -9.86 -9.10 11.03
C ILE A 101 -11.29 -9.36 11.54
N THR A 102 -12.01 -8.29 11.88
CA THR A 102 -13.42 -8.40 12.29
C THR A 102 -14.33 -8.59 11.07
N ASP A 103 -15.48 -9.24 11.26
CA ASP A 103 -16.49 -9.37 10.20
C ASP A 103 -16.99 -8.00 9.72
N GLU A 104 -17.05 -7.00 10.61
CA GLU A 104 -17.43 -5.63 10.30
C GLU A 104 -16.41 -4.97 9.36
N ASP A 105 -15.13 -5.00 9.73
CA ASP A 105 -14.05 -4.43 8.91
C ASP A 105 -13.98 -5.11 7.55
N ARG A 106 -14.07 -6.45 7.52
CA ARG A 106 -14.07 -7.23 6.29
C ARG A 106 -15.24 -6.80 5.37
N THR A 107 -16.44 -6.70 5.93
CA THR A 107 -17.63 -6.29 5.18
C THR A 107 -17.47 -4.88 4.62
N GLU A 108 -16.86 -3.96 5.37
CA GLU A 108 -16.64 -2.59 4.91
C GLU A 108 -15.62 -2.50 3.77
N PHE A 109 -14.55 -3.31 3.78
CA PHE A 109 -13.66 -3.45 2.63
C PHE A 109 -14.40 -3.99 1.39
N GLU A 110 -15.14 -5.08 1.55
CA GLU A 110 -15.89 -5.71 0.45
C GLU A 110 -16.94 -4.75 -0.13
N ARG A 111 -17.63 -3.96 0.71
CA ARG A 111 -18.59 -2.93 0.29
C ARG A 111 -17.96 -1.84 -0.57
N ARG A 112 -16.66 -1.58 -0.39
CA ARG A 112 -15.87 -0.61 -1.16
C ARG A 112 -15.22 -1.22 -2.40
N GLY A 113 -15.54 -2.48 -2.72
CA GLY A 113 -15.02 -3.18 -3.89
C GLY A 113 -13.62 -3.77 -3.69
N VAL A 114 -13.15 -3.88 -2.44
CA VAL A 114 -11.87 -4.50 -2.12
C VAL A 114 -12.10 -5.97 -1.78
N GLU A 115 -11.49 -6.88 -2.54
CA GLU A 115 -11.46 -8.30 -2.21
C GLU A 115 -10.65 -8.53 -0.93
N VAL A 116 -11.12 -9.39 -0.02
CA VAL A 116 -10.40 -9.71 1.21
C VAL A 116 -9.92 -11.17 1.18
N ILE A 117 -8.62 -11.37 1.33
CA ILE A 117 -7.97 -12.67 1.49
C ILE A 117 -7.43 -12.77 2.91
N ILE A 118 -7.87 -13.81 3.63
CA ILE A 118 -7.34 -14.15 4.96
C ILE A 118 -6.20 -15.15 4.78
N ALA A 119 -4.99 -14.71 5.13
CA ALA A 119 -3.78 -15.54 5.16
C ALA A 119 -3.62 -16.18 6.55
N ARG A 120 -3.36 -17.49 6.58
CA ARG A 120 -3.15 -18.28 7.80
C ARG A 120 -1.69 -18.63 7.97
#